data_AF-A0A3D1RAB2-F1
#
_entry.id   AF-A0A3D1RAB2-F1
#
_cell.length_a   1.000
_cell.length_b   1.000
_cell.length_c   1.000
_cell.angle_alpha   90.00
_cell.angle_beta   90.00
_cell.angle_gamma   90.00
#
_symmetry.space_group_name_H-M   'P 1'
#
loop_
_entity.id
_entity.type
_entity.pdbx_description
1 polymer ?
#
loop_
_entity_poly.entity_id
_entity_poly.type
_entity_poly.pdbx_seq_one_letter_code
_entity_poly.pdbx_strand_id
1 'polypeptide(L)'
;MALGAVVVDSGGNRVEAEPVDVRVTGAPPPSSKQIVYEMPSPGAMLVEKLPHVIRVTSGPRPWCNLSTLDFQVVRFSVDDAPIGECATPRVEIRMANCIPGSNALVPVPVPLWEMSFVPPPGSGGTTASIRTEAIDRNGATVTGEVLLVRIVPDGAPLVTIAKPS
;
A
#
# COMPACT_ATOMS: atom_id res chain seq x y z
N MET A 1 10.63 3.35 -29.14
CA MET A 1 11.89 2.94 -28.49
C MET A 1 12.07 1.47 -28.82
N ALA A 2 13.27 0.99 -29.18
CA ALA A 2 13.48 -0.42 -29.53
C ALA A 2 14.38 -1.08 -28.48
N LEU A 3 14.03 -2.29 -28.05
CA LEU A 3 14.87 -3.12 -27.19
C LEU A 3 15.57 -4.15 -28.08
N GLY A 4 16.91 -4.13 -28.06
CA GLY A 4 17.73 -5.18 -28.65
C GLY A 4 18.38 -6.02 -27.55
N ALA A 5 18.59 -7.30 -27.83
CA ALA A 5 19.38 -8.18 -26.97
C ALA A 5 20.56 -8.70 -27.76
N VAL A 6 21.72 -8.81 -27.10
CA VAL A 6 22.92 -9.35 -27.72
C VAL A 6 23.55 -10.38 -26.80
N VAL A 7 23.80 -11.57 -27.33
CA VAL A 7 24.49 -12.65 -26.62
C VAL A 7 25.87 -12.82 -27.24
N VAL A 8 26.87 -13.01 -26.38
CA VAL A 8 28.24 -13.36 -26.77
C VAL A 8 28.56 -14.71 -26.17
N ASP A 9 28.97 -15.68 -26.99
CA ASP A 9 29.37 -17.00 -26.52
C ASP A 9 30.81 -17.03 -25.97
N SER A 10 31.24 -18.16 -25.41
CA SER A 10 32.60 -18.32 -24.87
C SER A 10 33.71 -18.34 -25.94
N GLY A 11 33.36 -18.47 -27.22
CA GLY A 11 34.26 -18.33 -28.36
C GLY A 11 34.35 -16.90 -28.90
N GLY A 12 33.59 -15.96 -28.34
CA GLY A 12 33.53 -14.56 -28.78
C GLY A 12 32.56 -14.28 -29.93
N ASN A 13 31.75 -15.26 -30.34
CA ASN A 13 30.74 -15.03 -31.37
C ASN A 13 29.58 -14.23 -30.80
N ARG A 14 29.17 -13.19 -31.51
CA ARG A 14 28.11 -12.28 -31.13
C ARG A 14 26.87 -12.56 -31.97
N VAL A 15 25.73 -12.79 -31.32
CA VAL A 15 24.43 -12.95 -31.97
C VAL A 15 23.50 -11.87 -31.45
N GLU A 16 22.94 -11.08 -32.36
CA GLU A 16 21.98 -10.02 -32.05
C GLU A 16 20.56 -10.52 -32.32
N ALA A 17 19.66 -10.32 -31.37
CA ALA A 17 18.25 -10.63 -31.53
C ALA A 17 17.55 -9.52 -32.34
N GLU A 18 16.50 -9.90 -33.07
CA GLU A 18 15.63 -8.94 -33.74
C GLU A 18 15.10 -7.89 -32.74
N PRO A 19 15.19 -6.58 -33.07
CA PRO A 19 14.72 -5.53 -32.19
C PRO A 19 13.23 -5.65 -31.90
N VAL A 20 12.85 -5.54 -30.63
CA VAL A 20 11.44 -5.44 -30.22
C VAL A 20 11.05 -3.98 -30.14
N ASP A 21 10.12 -3.56 -30.99
CA ASP A 21 9.56 -2.23 -30.96
C ASP A 21 8.66 -2.02 -29.75
N VAL A 22 9.10 -1.15 -28.84
CA VAL A 22 8.31 -0.65 -27.71
C VAL A 22 7.66 0.67 -28.10
N ARG A 23 6.33 0.64 -28.24
CA ARG A 23 5.53 1.87 -28.35
C ARG A 23 5.31 2.44 -26.97
N VAL A 24 5.80 3.67 -26.75
CA VAL A 24 5.40 4.48 -25.60
C VAL A 24 4.02 5.05 -25.94
N THR A 25 2.97 4.48 -25.35
CA THR A 25 1.62 5.01 -25.46
C THR A 25 1.47 6.23 -24.54
N GLY A 26 0.47 7.08 -24.78
CA GLY A 26 0.14 8.18 -23.87
C GLY A 26 -0.17 7.68 -22.45
N ALA A 27 -0.22 8.61 -21.49
CA ALA A 27 -0.54 8.27 -20.11
C ALA A 27 -1.87 7.50 -20.03
N PRO A 28 -1.93 6.38 -19.28
CA PRO A 28 -3.16 5.64 -19.11
C PRO A 28 -4.23 6.52 -18.45
N PRO A 29 -5.53 6.23 -18.67
CA PRO A 29 -6.59 6.90 -17.93
C PRO A 29 -6.42 6.68 -16.42
N PRO A 30 -6.97 7.55 -15.54
CA PRO A 30 -6.93 7.34 -14.10
C PRO A 30 -7.42 5.94 -13.72
N SER A 31 -6.79 5.33 -12.71
CA SER A 31 -7.19 4.00 -12.28
C SER A 31 -8.65 3.99 -11.83
N SER A 32 -9.38 2.93 -12.15
CA SER A 32 -10.74 2.69 -11.64
C SER A 32 -10.73 2.09 -10.22
N LYS A 33 -9.55 1.86 -9.64
CA LYS A 33 -9.36 1.31 -8.29
C LYS A 33 -9.18 2.45 -7.29
N GLN A 34 -9.43 2.14 -6.02
CA GLN A 34 -9.31 3.09 -4.93
C GLN A 34 -8.37 2.52 -3.87
N ILE A 35 -7.47 3.33 -3.33
CA ILE A 35 -6.72 2.94 -2.14
C ILE A 35 -7.57 3.22 -0.90
N VAL A 36 -7.77 2.20 -0.07
CA VAL A 36 -8.49 2.30 1.21
C VAL A 36 -7.58 1.86 2.34
N TYR A 37 -7.33 2.74 3.31
CA TYR A 37 -6.59 2.40 4.52
C TYR A 37 -7.41 1.52 5.45
N GLU A 38 -6.82 0.38 5.84
CA GLU A 38 -7.37 -0.47 6.90
C GLU A 38 -6.66 -0.24 8.25
N MET A 39 -5.39 0.17 8.19
CA MET A 39 -4.63 0.64 9.35
C MET A 39 -3.48 1.55 8.89
N PRO A 40 -3.06 2.50 9.73
CA PRO A 40 -3.76 2.92 10.95
C PRO A 40 -5.10 3.60 10.62
N SER A 41 -5.95 3.76 11.63
CA SER A 41 -7.15 4.60 11.51
C SER A 41 -6.77 6.09 11.54
N PRO A 42 -7.60 6.97 10.94
CA PRO A 42 -7.38 8.41 11.03
C PRO A 42 -7.26 8.87 12.49
N GLY A 43 -6.21 9.65 12.79
CA GLY A 43 -5.93 10.14 14.13
C GLY A 43 -5.32 9.11 15.09
N ALA A 44 -4.94 7.93 14.62
CA ALA A 44 -4.28 6.92 15.46
C ALA A 44 -3.02 7.46 16.15
N MET A 45 -2.75 6.93 17.34
CA MET A 45 -1.54 7.22 18.12
C MET A 45 -0.49 6.14 17.85
N LEU A 46 0.60 6.50 17.18
CA LEU A 46 1.74 5.63 16.92
C LEU A 46 2.82 5.88 17.97
N VAL A 47 3.21 4.86 18.71
CA VAL A 47 4.31 4.96 19.67
C VAL A 47 5.64 5.05 18.92
N GLU A 48 6.48 6.05 19.22
CA GLU A 48 7.82 6.16 18.62
C GLU A 48 8.66 4.91 18.89
N LYS A 49 9.65 4.63 18.02
CA LYS A 49 10.57 3.48 18.12
C LYS A 49 9.93 2.10 18.02
N LEU A 50 8.61 1.99 18.04
CA LEU A 50 7.89 0.73 17.83
C LEU A 50 7.41 0.60 16.38
N PRO A 51 7.41 -0.63 15.81
CA PRO A 51 6.89 -0.87 14.48
C PRO A 51 5.37 -0.80 14.45
N HIS A 52 4.84 -0.03 13.52
CA HIS A 52 3.42 0.05 13.18
C HIS A 52 3.21 -0.43 11.76
N VAL A 53 2.07 -1.09 11.51
CA VAL A 53 1.70 -1.54 10.17
C VAL A 53 0.82 -0.49 9.51
N ILE A 54 1.21 -0.07 8.32
CA ILE A 54 0.37 0.66 7.38
C ILE A 54 -0.16 -0.38 6.40
N ARG A 55 -1.48 -0.51 6.31
CA ARG A 55 -2.16 -1.49 5.48
C ARG A 55 -3.20 -0.80 4.63
N VAL A 56 -3.19 -1.11 3.34
CA VAL A 56 -4.21 -0.66 2.41
C VAL A 56 -4.79 -1.81 1.61
N THR A 57 -5.98 -1.61 1.06
CA THR A 57 -6.64 -2.49 0.10
C THR A 57 -7.14 -1.68 -1.11
N SER A 58 -7.59 -2.37 -2.16
CA SER A 58 -7.92 -1.79 -3.48
C SER A 58 -9.38 -1.34 -3.66
N GLY A 59 -10.17 -1.35 -2.59
CA GLY A 59 -11.52 -0.83 -2.59
C GLY A 59 -12.27 -1.00 -1.27
N PRO A 60 -13.44 -0.36 -1.11
CA PRO A 60 -14.18 -0.37 0.14
C PRO A 60 -14.90 -1.70 0.40
N ARG A 61 -15.44 -1.84 1.61
CA ARG A 61 -16.44 -2.86 1.92
C ARG A 61 -17.64 -2.74 0.95
N PRO A 62 -18.25 -3.86 0.52
CA PRO A 62 -18.06 -5.22 1.00
C PRO A 62 -16.92 -6.02 0.34
N TRP A 63 -15.94 -5.38 -0.32
CA TRP A 63 -14.76 -6.04 -0.90
C TRP A 63 -15.04 -7.10 -1.98
N CYS A 64 -16.22 -7.06 -2.60
CA CYS A 64 -16.74 -8.16 -3.40
C CYS A 64 -16.02 -8.46 -4.71
N ASN A 65 -15.14 -7.56 -5.16
CA ASN A 65 -14.50 -7.62 -6.46
C ASN A 65 -13.01 -7.20 -6.40
N LEU A 66 -12.40 -7.37 -5.23
CA LEU A 66 -10.98 -7.05 -5.05
C LEU A 66 -10.09 -8.18 -5.57
N SER A 67 -8.91 -7.83 -6.04
CA SER A 67 -7.96 -8.78 -6.62
C SER A 67 -6.52 -8.38 -6.30
N THR A 68 -5.63 -9.36 -6.15
CA THR A 68 -4.18 -9.12 -6.03
C THR A 68 -3.59 -8.42 -7.26
N LEU A 69 -4.27 -8.49 -8.40
CA LEU A 69 -3.91 -7.80 -9.63
C LEU A 69 -4.48 -6.38 -9.71
N ASP A 70 -5.14 -5.88 -8.66
CA ASP A 70 -5.65 -4.51 -8.68
C ASP A 70 -4.53 -3.48 -8.64
N PHE A 71 -3.46 -3.78 -7.89
CA PHE A 71 -2.23 -2.99 -7.88
C PHE A 71 -1.03 -3.88 -8.16
N GLN A 72 -0.16 -3.45 -9.08
CA GLN A 72 1.14 -4.06 -9.31
C GLN A 72 2.14 -3.68 -8.21
N VAL A 73 2.04 -2.44 -7.72
CA VAL A 73 2.86 -1.93 -6.62
C VAL A 73 2.10 -0.85 -5.86
N VAL A 74 2.27 -0.83 -4.55
CA VAL A 74 1.85 0.26 -3.67
C VAL A 74 3.09 0.88 -3.01
N ARG A 75 3.27 2.17 -3.17
CA ARG A 75 4.34 2.97 -2.57
C ARG A 75 3.80 3.69 -1.35
N PHE A 76 4.61 3.76 -0.31
CA PHE A 76 4.27 4.36 0.97
C PHE A 76 5.25 5.49 1.27
N SER A 77 4.72 6.60 1.78
CA SER A 77 5.52 7.71 2.28
C SER A 77 4.95 8.26 3.58
N VAL A 78 5.84 8.83 4.40
CA VAL A 78 5.51 9.54 5.63
C VAL A 78 6.15 10.92 5.56
N ASP A 79 5.35 11.97 5.71
CA ASP A 79 5.79 13.37 5.58
C ASP A 79 6.57 13.61 4.28
N ASP A 80 6.03 13.06 3.18
CA ASP A 80 6.58 13.08 1.82
C ASP A 80 7.91 12.32 1.64
N ALA A 81 8.49 11.75 2.69
CA ALA A 81 9.64 10.87 2.60
C ALA A 81 9.20 9.44 2.24
N PRO A 82 9.74 8.81 1.18
CA PRO A 82 9.42 7.43 0.84
C PRO A 82 9.93 6.48 1.93
N ILE A 83 9.06 5.59 2.41
CA ILE A 83 9.41 4.56 3.41
C ILE A 83 9.51 3.16 2.79
N GLY A 84 8.97 2.96 1.58
CA GLY A 84 9.12 1.72 0.83
C GLY A 84 7.96 1.46 -0.12
N GLU A 85 7.97 0.28 -0.72
CA GLU A 85 6.91 -0.21 -1.61
C GLU A 85 6.57 -1.68 -1.35
N CYS A 86 5.36 -2.09 -1.74
CA CYS A 86 4.85 -3.44 -1.61
C CYS A 86 4.25 -3.87 -2.95
N ALA A 87 4.81 -4.91 -3.58
CA ALA A 87 4.30 -5.49 -4.82
C ALA A 87 3.51 -6.78 -4.60
N THR A 88 3.72 -7.46 -3.47
CA THR A 88 3.11 -8.76 -3.16
C THR A 88 2.13 -8.62 -1.99
N PRO A 89 0.83 -8.44 -2.25
CA PRO A 89 -0.15 -8.34 -1.16
C PRO A 89 -0.31 -9.65 -0.43
N ARG A 90 -0.54 -9.58 0.88
CA ARG A 90 -1.09 -10.70 1.64
C ARG A 90 -2.57 -10.83 1.32
N VAL A 91 -3.05 -12.05 1.09
CA VAL A 91 -4.49 -12.30 0.86
C VAL A 91 -5.13 -12.79 2.15
N GLU A 92 -6.22 -12.14 2.54
CA GLU A 92 -7.04 -12.52 3.69
C GLU A 92 -8.44 -12.91 3.22
N ILE A 93 -8.93 -14.08 3.65
CA ILE A 93 -10.31 -14.49 3.36
C ILE A 93 -11.24 -13.88 4.41
N ARG A 94 -12.22 -13.09 3.96
CA ARG A 94 -13.22 -12.45 4.82
C ARG A 94 -14.62 -12.83 4.41
N MET A 95 -15.56 -12.78 5.36
CA MET A 95 -16.98 -12.98 5.08
C MET A 95 -17.61 -11.64 4.69
N ALA A 96 -18.27 -11.60 3.54
CA ALA A 96 -18.92 -10.38 3.04
C ALA A 96 -20.25 -10.69 2.35
N ASN A 97 -21.16 -9.73 2.38
CA ASN A 97 -22.41 -9.82 1.62
C ASN A 97 -22.18 -9.28 0.20
N CYS A 98 -21.97 -10.21 -0.73
CA CYS A 98 -21.68 -9.91 -2.14
C CYS A 98 -22.73 -10.41 -3.11
N ILE A 99 -23.83 -10.99 -2.60
CA ILE A 99 -24.94 -11.49 -3.39
C ILE A 99 -26.05 -10.43 -3.37
N PRO A 100 -26.34 -9.75 -4.49
CA PRO A 100 -27.41 -8.77 -4.55
C PRO A 100 -28.75 -9.36 -4.10
N GLY A 101 -29.45 -8.67 -3.19
CA GLY A 101 -30.75 -9.10 -2.67
C GLY A 101 -30.71 -10.22 -1.62
N SER A 102 -29.53 -10.66 -1.18
CA SER A 102 -29.36 -11.63 -0.11
C SER A 102 -28.69 -11.00 1.12
N ASN A 103 -28.87 -11.61 2.29
CA ASN A 103 -28.08 -11.34 3.50
C ASN A 103 -27.01 -12.41 3.75
N ALA A 104 -26.86 -13.37 2.84
CA ALA A 104 -25.88 -14.44 2.96
C ALA A 104 -24.46 -13.87 2.87
N LEU A 105 -23.61 -14.28 3.81
CA LEU A 105 -22.19 -13.98 3.76
C LEU A 105 -21.47 -15.06 2.95
N VAL A 106 -20.60 -14.63 2.05
CA VAL A 106 -19.73 -15.50 1.27
C VAL A 106 -18.26 -15.18 1.57
N PRO A 107 -17.37 -16.18 1.54
CA PRO A 107 -15.94 -15.92 1.66
C PRO A 107 -15.43 -15.18 0.43
N VAL A 108 -14.77 -14.04 0.64
CA VAL A 108 -14.15 -13.22 -0.40
C VAL A 108 -12.66 -13.01 -0.11
N PRO A 109 -11.80 -13.06 -1.13
CA PRO A 109 -10.39 -12.72 -0.98
C PRO A 109 -10.21 -11.20 -0.90
N VAL A 110 -9.51 -10.73 0.13
CA VAL A 110 -9.15 -9.32 0.31
C VAL A 110 -7.61 -9.19 0.20
N PRO A 111 -7.09 -8.54 -0.85
CA PRO A 111 -5.67 -8.25 -0.98
C PRO A 111 -5.29 -7.09 -0.05
N LEU A 112 -4.21 -7.27 0.72
CA LEU A 112 -3.70 -6.32 1.69
C LEU A 112 -2.23 -6.02 1.39
N TRP A 113 -1.94 -4.78 1.01
CA TRP A 113 -0.58 -4.30 0.86
C TRP A 113 -0.14 -3.66 2.17
N GLU A 114 0.98 -4.15 2.71
CA GLU A 114 1.43 -3.82 4.06
C GLU A 114 2.85 -3.26 4.02
N MET A 115 3.09 -2.24 4.84
CA MET A 115 4.40 -1.64 5.08
C MET A 115 4.59 -1.42 6.57
N SER A 116 5.78 -1.71 7.09
CA SER A 116 6.13 -1.38 8.47
C SER A 116 6.73 0.03 8.52
N PHE A 117 6.27 0.83 9.46
CA PHE A 117 6.82 2.14 9.76
C PHE A 117 7.18 2.21 11.25
N VAL A 118 8.42 2.61 11.54
CA VAL A 118 8.89 2.85 12.90
C VAL A 118 9.11 4.36 13.04
N PRO A 119 8.28 5.09 13.81
CA PRO A 119 8.47 6.52 13.99
C PRO A 119 9.84 6.82 14.62
N PRO A 120 10.61 7.79 14.10
CA PRO A 120 11.97 8.05 14.58
C PRO A 120 12.03 8.44 16.07
N PRO A 121 13.15 8.17 16.77
CA PRO A 121 13.37 8.70 18.11
C PRO A 121 13.21 10.23 18.16
N GLY A 122 12.47 10.75 19.14
CA GLY A 122 12.29 12.19 19.33
C GLY A 122 11.15 12.80 18.51
N SER A 123 10.39 11.98 17.80
CA SER A 123 9.15 12.38 17.12
C SER A 123 7.92 12.34 18.04
N GLY A 124 8.05 11.88 19.28
CA GLY A 124 6.99 11.97 20.28
C GLY A 124 6.38 13.37 20.41
N GLY A 125 5.06 13.48 20.29
CA GLY A 125 4.31 14.73 20.35
C GLY A 125 4.04 15.39 19.00
N THR A 126 4.54 14.85 17.89
CA THR A 126 4.29 15.38 16.55
C THR A 126 3.09 14.71 15.86
N THR A 127 2.71 15.27 14.72
CA THR A 127 1.79 14.65 13.76
C THR A 127 2.62 14.18 12.57
N ALA A 128 2.27 13.02 12.01
CA ALA A 128 2.81 12.53 10.75
C ALA A 128 1.70 12.35 9.71
N SER A 129 2.03 12.58 8.45
CA SER A 129 1.15 12.41 7.30
C SER A 129 1.56 11.18 6.50
N ILE A 130 0.69 10.17 6.45
CA ILE A 130 0.90 8.96 5.67
C ILE A 130 0.24 9.15 4.30
N ARG A 131 1.01 8.89 3.24
CA ARG A 131 0.51 8.88 1.86
C ARG A 131 0.82 7.55 1.20
N THR A 132 -0.06 7.17 0.28
CA THR A 132 0.08 5.98 -0.55
C THR A 132 -0.27 6.29 -1.99
N GLU A 133 0.51 5.70 -2.88
CA GLU A 133 0.32 5.76 -4.32
C GLU A 133 0.42 4.34 -4.87
N ALA A 134 -0.44 3.96 -5.80
CA ALA A 134 -0.39 2.64 -6.40
C ALA A 134 -0.44 2.73 -7.92
N ILE A 135 0.18 1.75 -8.57
CA ILE A 135 0.09 1.53 -10.01
C ILE A 135 -0.80 0.31 -10.24
N ASP A 136 -1.88 0.47 -11.00
CA ASP A 136 -2.78 -0.62 -11.33
C ASP A 136 -2.24 -1.53 -12.45
N ARG A 137 -2.94 -2.62 -12.76
CA ARG A 137 -2.52 -3.57 -13.81
C ARG A 137 -2.38 -2.97 -15.21
N ASN A 138 -3.01 -1.84 -15.48
CA ASN A 138 -2.96 -1.15 -16.76
C ASN A 138 -1.87 -0.06 -16.77
N GLY A 139 -1.10 0.07 -15.68
CA GLY A 139 -0.09 1.11 -15.51
C GLY A 139 -0.65 2.44 -15.02
N ALA A 140 -1.93 2.52 -14.66
CA ALA A 140 -2.53 3.76 -14.18
C ALA A 140 -2.23 4.02 -12.71
N THR A 141 -1.87 5.27 -12.40
CA THR A 141 -1.63 5.70 -11.03
C THR A 141 -2.94 6.02 -10.31
N VAL A 142 -3.00 5.64 -9.03
CA VAL A 142 -3.99 6.13 -8.05
C VAL A 142 -3.29 6.64 -6.81
N THR A 143 -3.74 7.77 -6.28
CA THR A 143 -3.27 8.32 -5.00
C THR A 143 -4.35 8.12 -3.94
N GLY A 144 -3.96 7.58 -2.79
CA GLY A 144 -4.84 7.45 -1.63
C GLY A 144 -5.04 8.77 -0.90
N GLU A 145 -6.03 8.82 -0.02
CA GLU A 145 -6.20 9.97 0.88
C GLU A 145 -4.98 10.15 1.79
N VAL A 146 -4.77 11.39 2.28
CA VAL A 146 -3.73 11.66 3.27
C VAL A 146 -4.24 11.23 4.64
N LEU A 147 -3.53 10.29 5.27
CA LEU A 147 -3.88 9.77 6.58
C LEU A 147 -3.02 10.46 7.65
N LEU A 148 -3.64 11.31 8.47
CA LEU A 148 -2.96 11.98 9.59
C LEU A 148 -2.96 11.08 10.83
N VAL A 149 -1.80 10.91 11.44
CA VAL A 149 -1.58 10.17 12.70
C VAL A 149 -0.78 11.02 13.68
N ARG A 150 -0.89 10.72 14.96
CA ARG A 150 -0.08 11.36 16.01
C ARG A 150 0.99 10.41 16.48
N ILE A 151 2.20 10.91 16.68
CA ILE A 151 3.28 10.13 17.27
C ILE A 151 3.34 10.44 18.77
N VAL A 152 3.34 9.40 19.60
CA VAL A 152 3.43 9.53 21.06
C VAL A 152 4.79 9.03 21.55
N PRO A 153 5.38 9.64 22.59
CA PRO A 153 6.64 9.19 23.17
C PRO A 153 6.56 7.72 23.63
N ASP A 154 7.67 7.01 23.50
CA ASP A 154 7.84 5.70 24.10
C ASP A 154 8.15 5.91 25.59
N GLY A 155 7.14 5.73 26.43
CA GLY A 155 7.22 6.03 27.85
C GLY A 155 6.20 5.25 28.67
N ALA A 156 6.50 5.09 29.96
CA ALA A 156 5.60 4.42 30.89
C ALA A 156 4.23 5.13 30.92
N PRO A 157 3.10 4.39 30.95
CA PRO A 157 1.78 5.00 30.99
C PRO A 157 1.64 5.86 32.26
N LEU A 158 1.16 7.09 32.10
CA LEU A 158 0.84 7.98 33.22
C LEU A 158 -0.50 7.54 33.82
N VAL A 159 -0.47 6.94 35.02
CA VAL A 159 -1.67 6.62 35.80
C VAL A 159 -1.92 7.75 36.80
N THR A 160 -2.95 8.55 36.58
CA THR A 160 -3.39 9.57 37.55
C THR A 160 -4.51 9.01 38.40
N ILE A 161 -4.23 8.68 39.67
CA ILE A 161 -5.25 8.27 40.65
C ILE A 161 -5.94 9.54 41.16
N ALA A 162 -7.19 9.78 40.77
CA ALA A 162 -8.03 10.78 41.41
C ALA A 162 -8.48 10.25 42.77
N LYS A 163 -8.14 10.96 43.86
CA LYS A 163 -8.65 10.64 45.20
C LYS A 163 -10.16 10.92 45.23
N PRO A 164 -11.00 10.02 45.78
CA PRO A 164 -12.42 10.32 45.97
C PRO A 164 -12.57 11.52 46.92
N SER A 165 -13.49 12.42 46.57
CA SER A 165 -13.98 13.51 47.44
C SER A 165 -14.83 12.95 48.57
#